data_AF-A0A1Q7Y9S3-F1
#
_entry.id   AF-A0A1Q7Y9S3-F1
#
_cell.length_a   1.000
_cell.length_b   1.000
_cell.length_c   1.000
_cell.angle_alpha   90.00
_cell.angle_beta   90.00
_cell.angle_gamma   90.00
#
_symmetry.space_group_name_H-M   'P 1'
#
loop_
_entity.id
_entity.type
_entity.pdbx_description
1 polymer ?
#
loop_
_entity_poly.entity_id
_entity_poly.type
_entity_poly.pdbx_seq_one_letter_code
_entity_poly.pdbx_strand_id
1 'polypeptide(L)'
;MFDEALAEQQKVLDPNDPDDVAFYQAVKQGYEQSGAKGYRQKALEFELTILKKKYTSPFFVAGEAARAGEREQAFQLLERAFQEHDEWLRWIKIWPPLEPIRNDPRYTDMVRRVGLAQ
;
A
#
# COMPACT_ATOMS: atom_id res chain seq x y z
N MET A 1 -17.11 15.30 -25.15
CA MET A 1 -17.86 14.03 -24.91
C MET A 1 -16.92 12.98 -24.30
N PHE A 2 -17.37 11.83 -23.78
CA PHE A 2 -16.45 10.84 -23.19
C PHE A 2 -15.46 10.26 -24.21
N ASP A 3 -15.83 10.14 -25.48
CA ASP A 3 -14.93 9.79 -26.58
C ASP A 3 -13.77 10.79 -26.75
N GLU A 4 -14.07 12.08 -26.58
CA GLU A 4 -13.08 13.16 -26.64
C GLU A 4 -12.15 13.14 -25.43
N ALA A 5 -12.71 12.88 -24.23
CA ALA A 5 -11.94 12.74 -23.00
C ALA A 5 -10.95 11.55 -23.08
N LEU A 6 -11.38 10.41 -23.63
CA LEU A 6 -10.50 9.26 -23.86
C LEU A 6 -9.42 9.58 -24.91
N ALA A 7 -9.75 10.32 -25.96
CA ALA A 7 -8.79 10.73 -26.97
C ALA A 7 -7.74 11.71 -26.42
N GLU A 8 -8.14 12.64 -25.54
CA GLU A 8 -7.20 13.52 -24.84
C GLU A 8 -6.33 12.74 -23.85
N GLN A 9 -6.92 11.84 -23.07
CA GLN A 9 -6.19 11.01 -22.12
C GLN A 9 -5.16 10.11 -22.81
N GLN A 10 -5.47 9.59 -24.00
CA GLN A 10 -4.52 8.83 -24.81
C GLN A 10 -3.30 9.66 -25.24
N LYS A 11 -3.46 10.97 -25.46
CA LYS A 11 -2.37 11.85 -25.88
C LYS A 11 -1.43 12.22 -24.74
N VAL A 12 -1.97 12.38 -23.53
CA VAL A 12 -1.20 12.77 -22.34
C VAL A 12 -0.69 11.58 -21.53
N LEU A 13 -1.19 10.37 -21.83
CA LEU A 13 -0.75 9.11 -21.27
C LEU A 13 0.78 9.00 -21.35
N ASP A 14 1.44 8.77 -20.21
CA ASP A 14 2.86 8.42 -20.22
C ASP A 14 3.02 6.93 -20.57
N PRO A 15 3.57 6.58 -21.75
CA PRO A 15 3.75 5.19 -22.13
C PRO A 15 4.77 4.45 -21.25
N ASN A 16 5.56 5.17 -20.43
CA ASN A 16 6.55 4.59 -19.53
C ASN A 16 5.99 4.35 -18.12
N ASP A 17 4.79 4.83 -17.79
CA ASP A 17 4.11 4.56 -16.52
C ASP A 17 3.10 3.40 -16.71
N PRO A 18 3.38 2.20 -16.19
CA PRO A 18 2.50 1.05 -16.35
C PRO A 18 1.13 1.23 -15.72
N ASP A 19 1.02 2.02 -14.64
CA ASP A 19 -0.26 2.27 -13.99
C ASP A 19 -1.08 3.27 -14.83
N ASP A 20 -0.44 4.24 -15.47
CA ASP A 20 -1.12 5.19 -16.37
C ASP A 20 -1.65 4.47 -17.63
N VAL A 21 -0.83 3.56 -18.22
CA VAL A 21 -1.24 2.72 -19.35
C VAL A 21 -2.38 1.77 -18.96
N ALA A 22 -2.29 1.14 -17.79
CA ALA A 22 -3.31 0.23 -17.30
C ALA A 22 -4.62 0.95 -16.95
N PHE A 23 -4.55 2.16 -16.41
CA PHE A 23 -5.71 3.00 -16.16
C PHE A 23 -6.46 3.29 -17.46
N TYR A 24 -5.76 3.81 -18.47
CA TYR A 24 -6.34 4.14 -19.77
C TYR A 24 -7.04 2.93 -20.42
N GLN A 25 -6.38 1.76 -20.44
CA GLN A 25 -6.96 0.54 -21.01
C GLN A 25 -8.21 0.09 -20.24
N ALA A 26 -8.17 0.12 -18.91
CA ALA A 26 -9.30 -0.28 -18.07
C ALA A 26 -10.52 0.63 -18.29
N VAL A 27 -10.33 1.95 -18.30
CA VAL A 27 -11.44 2.89 -18.48
C VAL A 27 -11.99 2.90 -19.90
N LYS A 28 -11.14 2.70 -20.92
CA LYS A 28 -11.56 2.53 -22.32
C LYS A 28 -12.43 1.29 -22.49
N GLN A 29 -11.98 0.15 -21.96
CA GLN A 29 -12.76 -1.10 -22.01
C GLN A 29 -14.11 -0.96 -21.29
N GLY A 30 -14.13 -0.31 -20.12
CA GLY A 30 -15.37 -0.03 -19.39
C GLY A 30 -16.32 0.86 -20.21
N TYR A 31 -15.77 1.86 -20.89
CA TYR A 31 -16.55 2.75 -21.75
C TYR A 31 -17.17 1.99 -22.94
N GLU A 32 -16.44 1.11 -23.61
CA GLU A 32 -16.95 0.31 -24.73
C GLU A 32 -18.10 -0.62 -24.31
N GLN A 33 -18.09 -1.12 -23.07
CA GLN A 33 -19.10 -2.05 -22.57
C GLN A 33 -20.39 -1.39 -22.07
N SER A 34 -20.30 -0.19 -21.50
CA SER A 34 -21.44 0.43 -20.79
C SER A 34 -21.44 1.96 -20.84
N GLY A 35 -20.72 2.55 -21.80
CA GLY A 35 -20.57 3.98 -21.96
C GLY A 35 -20.01 4.65 -20.70
N ALA A 36 -20.48 5.86 -20.41
CA ALA A 36 -20.05 6.67 -19.26
C ALA A 36 -20.13 5.93 -17.91
N LYS A 37 -21.08 4.99 -17.75
CA LYS A 37 -21.22 4.20 -16.53
C LYS A 37 -20.05 3.24 -16.33
N GLY A 38 -19.65 2.53 -17.39
CA GLY A 38 -18.54 1.57 -17.32
C GLY A 38 -17.18 2.25 -17.17
N TYR A 39 -16.99 3.43 -17.78
CA TYR A 39 -15.81 4.28 -17.54
C TYR A 39 -15.63 4.57 -16.04
N ARG A 40 -16.70 5.08 -15.40
CA ARG A 40 -16.66 5.45 -13.96
C ARG A 40 -16.42 4.24 -13.06
N GLN A 41 -17.02 3.10 -13.39
CA GLN A 41 -16.81 1.86 -12.63
C GLN A 41 -15.36 1.38 -12.72
N LYS A 42 -14.78 1.38 -13.92
CA LYS A 42 -13.38 0.96 -14.12
C LYS A 42 -12.38 1.93 -13.55
N ALA A 43 -12.64 3.23 -13.60
CA ALA A 43 -11.81 4.24 -12.96
C ALA A 43 -11.75 4.02 -11.44
N LEU A 44 -12.91 3.80 -10.80
CA LEU A 44 -12.99 3.53 -9.38
C LEU A 44 -12.29 2.21 -9.00
N GLU A 45 -12.48 1.14 -9.77
CA GLU A 45 -11.82 -0.15 -9.55
C GLU A 45 -10.29 -0.02 -9.64
N PHE A 46 -9.80 0.76 -10.62
CA PHE A 46 -8.39 1.02 -10.81
C PHE A 46 -7.82 1.84 -9.66
N GLU A 47 -8.47 2.94 -9.28
CA GLU A 47 -8.08 3.75 -8.11
C GLU A 47 -8.02 2.92 -6.83
N LEU A 48 -9.02 2.07 -6.57
CA LEU A 48 -9.02 1.17 -5.41
C LEU A 48 -7.89 0.14 -5.48
N THR A 49 -7.51 -0.30 -6.67
CA THR A 49 -6.38 -1.21 -6.89
C THR A 49 -5.06 -0.50 -6.64
N ILE A 50 -4.91 0.72 -7.14
CA ILE A 50 -3.76 1.57 -6.89
C ILE A 50 -3.68 1.95 -5.42
N LEU A 51 -4.78 2.23 -4.73
CA LEU A 51 -4.81 2.51 -3.29
C LEU A 51 -4.39 1.27 -2.47
N LYS A 52 -4.84 0.07 -2.86
CA LYS A 52 -4.34 -1.18 -2.27
C LYS A 52 -2.86 -1.40 -2.56
N LYS A 53 -2.38 -1.07 -3.77
CA LYS A 53 -0.95 -1.10 -4.16
C LYS A 53 -0.11 0.00 -3.49
N LYS A 54 -0.71 1.14 -3.16
CA LYS A 54 -0.17 2.20 -2.26
C LYS A 54 -0.24 1.79 -0.79
N TYR A 55 -0.40 0.48 -0.55
CA TYR A 55 0.09 -0.30 0.57
C TYR A 55 0.53 0.53 1.77
N THR A 56 -0.34 0.60 2.77
CA THR A 56 0.09 0.96 4.11
C THR A 56 1.04 -0.13 4.57
N SER A 57 2.33 0.20 4.68
CA SER A 57 3.35 -0.75 5.11
C SER A 57 2.90 -1.43 6.42
N PRO A 58 2.95 -2.78 6.52
CA PRO A 58 2.57 -3.47 7.74
C PRO A 58 3.32 -2.95 8.97
N PHE A 59 4.54 -2.42 8.80
CA PHE A 59 5.27 -1.73 9.86
C PHE A 59 4.54 -0.49 10.39
N PHE A 60 3.99 0.36 9.53
CA PHE A 60 3.22 1.52 9.98
C PHE A 60 1.94 1.10 10.70
N VAL A 61 1.23 0.10 10.18
CA VAL A 61 0.02 -0.44 10.83
C VAL A 61 0.37 -1.07 12.18
N ALA A 62 1.52 -1.73 12.30
CA ALA A 62 2.00 -2.28 13.56
C ALA A 62 2.25 -1.20 14.61
N GLY A 63 2.78 -0.04 14.20
CA GLY A 63 2.94 1.13 15.05
C GLY A 63 1.61 1.62 15.62
N GLU A 64 0.59 1.74 14.77
CA GLU A 64 -0.73 2.18 15.22
C GLU A 64 -1.40 1.13 16.13
N ALA A 65 -1.27 -0.16 15.82
CA ALA A 65 -1.75 -1.24 16.69
C ALA A 65 -1.06 -1.22 18.07
N ALA A 66 0.25 -0.98 18.11
CA ALA A 66 1.00 -0.86 19.37
C ALA A 66 0.51 0.33 20.22
N ARG A 67 0.23 1.48 19.60
CA ARG A 67 -0.35 2.66 20.28
C ARG A 67 -1.76 2.42 20.79
N ALA A 68 -2.55 1.63 20.07
CA ALA A 68 -3.89 1.22 20.49
C ALA A 68 -3.89 0.20 21.66
N GLY A 69 -2.72 -0.31 22.07
CA GLY A 69 -2.61 -1.38 23.07
C GLY A 69 -2.84 -2.78 22.52
N GLU A 70 -3.09 -2.92 21.22
CA GLU A 70 -3.33 -4.17 20.49
C GLU A 70 -2.00 -4.90 20.20
N ARG A 71 -1.34 -5.31 21.28
CA ARG A 71 0.03 -5.82 21.24
C ARG A 71 0.21 -7.08 20.40
N GLU A 72 -0.73 -8.02 20.45
CA GLU A 72 -0.66 -9.23 19.62
C GLU A 72 -0.77 -8.90 18.13
N GLN A 73 -1.68 -8.00 17.77
CA GLN A 73 -1.84 -7.55 16.39
C GLN A 73 -0.60 -6.79 15.90
N ALA A 74 -0.01 -5.96 16.75
CA ALA A 74 1.24 -5.26 16.43
C ALA A 74 2.36 -6.25 16.08
N PHE A 75 2.54 -7.32 16.86
CA PHE A 75 3.55 -8.34 16.56
C PHE A 75 3.24 -9.15 15.31
N GLN A 76 1.98 -9.50 15.05
CA GLN A 76 1.59 -10.16 13.79
C GLN A 76 1.91 -9.29 12.57
N LEU A 77 1.67 -7.98 12.68
CA LEU A 77 1.97 -7.03 11.62
C LEU A 77 3.47 -6.78 11.46
N LEU A 78 4.26 -6.77 12.54
CA LEU A 78 5.73 -6.73 12.46
C LEU A 78 6.30 -8.02 11.84
N GLU A 79 5.72 -9.18 12.17
CA GLU A 79 6.11 -10.45 11.55
C GLU A 79 5.79 -10.45 10.05
N ARG A 80 4.61 -9.94 9.68
CA ARG A 80 4.25 -9.75 8.28
C ARG A 80 5.19 -8.75 7.59
N ALA A 81 5.50 -7.63 8.22
CA ALA A 81 6.50 -6.68 7.73
C ALA A 81 7.85 -7.37 7.51
N PHE A 82 8.24 -8.27 8.41
CA PHE A 82 9.49 -9.01 8.31
C PHE A 82 9.47 -9.99 7.14
N GLN A 83 8.37 -10.73 6.96
CA GLN A 83 8.20 -11.67 5.84
C GLN A 83 8.10 -10.97 4.49
N GLU A 84 7.49 -9.79 4.43
CA GLU A 84 7.36 -8.97 3.22
C GLU A 84 8.62 -8.13 2.95
N HIS A 85 9.67 -8.25 3.78
CA HIS A 85 10.89 -7.44 3.72
C HIS A 85 10.59 -5.92 3.67
N ASP A 86 9.62 -5.49 4.48
CA ASP A 86 9.20 -4.10 4.59
C ASP A 86 10.41 -3.19 4.92
N GLU A 87 10.67 -2.25 4.02
CA GLU A 87 11.81 -1.33 4.12
C GLU A 87 11.77 -0.45 5.36
N TRP A 88 10.64 -0.32 6.03
CA TRP A 88 10.52 0.52 7.22
C TRP A 88 11.03 -0.17 8.49
N LEU A 89 11.26 -1.49 8.46
CA LEU A 89 11.80 -2.25 9.60
C LEU A 89 13.19 -1.78 10.06
N ARG A 90 14.00 -1.19 9.19
CA ARG A 90 15.28 -0.57 9.56
C ARG A 90 15.12 0.57 10.58
N TRP A 91 13.93 1.15 10.68
CA TRP A 91 13.58 2.19 11.66
C TRP A 91 12.95 1.65 12.94
N ILE A 92 12.81 0.32 13.09
CA ILE A 92 12.12 -0.33 14.21
C ILE A 92 12.58 0.19 15.58
N LYS A 93 13.89 0.43 15.75
CA LYS A 93 14.51 0.89 17.01
C LYS A 93 14.15 2.31 17.40
N ILE A 94 13.84 3.17 16.42
CA ILE A 94 13.63 4.60 16.66
C ILE A 94 12.19 5.04 16.45
N TRP A 95 11.34 4.20 15.83
CA TRP A 95 9.95 4.53 15.54
C TRP A 95 9.13 4.71 16.83
N PRO A 96 8.63 5.93 17.14
CA PRO A 96 7.92 6.19 18.39
C PRO A 96 6.62 5.39 18.59
N PRO A 97 5.80 5.11 17.55
CA PRO A 97 4.61 4.29 17.71
C PRO A 97 4.83 2.88 18.28
N LEU A 98 6.05 2.33 18.19
CA LEU A 98 6.37 1.02 18.78
C LEU A 98 6.81 1.09 20.24
N GLU A 99 6.98 2.29 20.81
CA GLU A 99 7.39 2.50 22.21
C GLU A 99 6.60 1.65 23.23
N PRO A 100 5.26 1.50 23.12
CA PRO A 100 4.48 0.69 24.06
C PRO A 100 4.86 -0.80 24.10
N ILE A 101 5.45 -1.33 23.02
CA ILE A 101 5.81 -2.75 22.90
C ILE A 101 7.31 -3.01 23.02
N ARG A 102 8.16 -1.97 23.17
CA ARG A 102 9.62 -2.12 23.22
C ARG A 102 10.14 -2.95 24.40
N ASN A 103 9.40 -2.96 25.50
CA ASN A 103 9.76 -3.73 26.70
C ASN A 103 9.38 -5.23 26.60
N ASP A 104 8.67 -5.63 25.55
CA ASP A 104 8.30 -7.03 25.33
C ASP A 104 9.49 -7.82 24.75
N PRO A 105 9.83 -9.01 25.27
CA PRO A 105 10.95 -9.81 24.75
C PRO A 105 10.87 -10.11 23.25
N ARG A 106 9.65 -10.19 22.69
CA ARG A 106 9.41 -10.41 21.25
C ARG A 106 9.91 -9.25 20.39
N TYR A 107 9.89 -8.02 20.93
CA TYR A 107 10.43 -6.87 20.22
C TYR A 107 11.96 -6.99 20.08
N THR A 108 12.65 -7.40 21.14
CA THR A 108 14.10 -7.65 21.10
C THR A 108 14.47 -8.75 20.11
N ASP A 109 13.68 -9.84 20.06
CA ASP A 109 13.85 -10.89 19.06
C ASP A 109 13.66 -10.37 17.62
N MET A 110 12.60 -9.58 17.38
CA MET A 110 12.36 -8.94 16.09
C MET A 110 13.52 -8.05 15.66
N VAL A 111 14.03 -7.19 16.56
CA VAL A 111 15.18 -6.32 16.29
C VAL A 111 16.43 -7.13 15.94
N ARG A 112 16.66 -8.27 16.61
CA ARG A 112 17.75 -9.19 16.30
C ARG A 112 17.57 -9.83 14.92
N ARG A 113 16.37 -10.29 14.59
CA ARG A 113 16.04 -10.90 13.29
C ARG A 113 16.20 -9.93 12.12
N VAL A 114 15.89 -8.65 12.33
CA VAL A 114 16.14 -7.55 11.37
C VAL A 114 17.65 -7.24 11.23
N GLY A 115 18.52 -7.82 12.08
CA GLY A 115 19.97 -7.65 11.99
C GLY A 115 20.50 -6.37 12.65
N LEU A 116 19.70 -5.74 13.51
CA LEU A 116 20.07 -4.50 14.20
C LEU A 116 20.54 -4.73 15.63
N ALA A 117 20.46 -5.95 16.17
CA ALA A 117 21.05 -6.26 17.47
C ALA A 117 22.59 -6.23 17.37
N GLN A 118 23.22 -5.44 18.25
CA GLN A 118 24.66 -5.53 18.53
C GLN A 118 24.87 -6.29 19.83
#